data_AF-A0A2V9ACZ6-F1
#
_entry.id   AF-A0A2V9ACZ6-F1
#
_cell.length_a   1.000
_cell.length_b   1.000
_cell.length_c   1.000
_cell.angle_alpha   90.00
_cell.angle_beta   90.00
_cell.angle_gamma   90.00
#
_symmetry.space_group_name_H-M   'P 1'
#
loop_
_entity.id
_entity.type
_entity.pdbx_description
1 polymer ?
#
loop_
_entity_poly.entity_id
_entity_poly.type
_entity_poly.pdbx_seq_one_letter_code
_entity_poly.pdbx_strand_id
1 'polypeptide(L)'
;MSRIRRITLPGLCCSLLFSIGLVLADSGPNHQVKQALPISLGTSGGNVHDISRRFCCSGTLGALVADSSNTQFILSNNHVLADSDNATPGDAISQPGLVDVGCALTATNSNTVAHFSTTKPLGTANIDAALAQVVPGAVGATGNILDVGVPSSTEASPAVGDGVAKSGRTTGLTCATIGSISTNVLVEYQRGCGKGKRFRVPYLNQVVVNGSAFSAAGDSGSLIVTLASAQPVALLFAGSSTTTVANPISDVTNAFGVTLVGGADHSVTCPAAAGAMASSAARGPLVGSMGRAHLAKEKHADRLMQDEAVIGVGVGADPADPAEAVVVVYVEQGQMHAPIPAELDGVRTVVVRTDAFRAFGWNEPQPAPCRAH
;
A
#
# COMPACT_ATOMS: atom_id res chain seq x y z
N MET A 1 -70.83 -43.04 0.23
CA MET A 1 -70.17 -44.08 -0.57
C MET A 1 -69.56 -43.43 -1.81
N SER A 2 -68.25 -43.16 -1.83
CA SER A 2 -67.55 -42.90 -3.09
C SER A 2 -66.10 -43.34 -2.96
N ARG A 3 -65.63 -44.04 -3.99
CA ARG A 3 -64.43 -44.87 -4.01
C ARG A 3 -63.15 -44.04 -4.20
N ILE A 4 -62.10 -44.57 -3.60
CA ILE A 4 -60.68 -44.22 -3.75
C ILE A 4 -60.18 -44.48 -5.17
N ARG A 5 -59.29 -43.63 -5.70
CA ARG A 5 -58.10 -44.08 -6.45
C ARG A 5 -56.92 -43.11 -6.27
N ARG A 6 -55.77 -43.72 -5.96
CA ARG A 6 -54.46 -43.12 -5.69
C ARG A 6 -53.85 -42.50 -6.94
N ILE A 7 -53.14 -41.38 -6.77
CA ILE A 7 -52.13 -40.89 -7.70
C ILE A 7 -50.84 -40.68 -6.90
N THR A 8 -49.77 -41.31 -7.37
CA THR A 8 -48.38 -41.22 -6.88
C THR A 8 -47.73 -39.92 -7.38
N LEU A 9 -47.09 -39.15 -6.49
CA LEU A 9 -46.20 -38.03 -6.84
C LEU A 9 -44.73 -38.47 -6.74
N PRO A 10 -43.84 -38.07 -7.68
CA PRO A 10 -42.42 -38.34 -7.62
C PRO A 10 -41.68 -37.32 -6.74
N GLY A 11 -40.50 -37.71 -6.28
CA GLY A 11 -39.68 -37.02 -5.27
C GLY A 11 -39.25 -35.60 -5.66
N LEU A 12 -39.32 -34.72 -4.67
CA LEU A 12 -38.80 -33.36 -4.71
C LEU A 12 -37.29 -33.42 -4.45
N CYS A 13 -36.49 -33.31 -5.50
CA CYS A 13 -35.06 -33.07 -5.39
C CYS A 13 -34.85 -31.63 -4.90
N CYS A 14 -34.49 -31.46 -3.63
CA CYS A 14 -34.19 -30.17 -3.03
C CYS A 14 -32.77 -29.76 -3.45
N SER A 15 -32.65 -29.04 -4.56
CA SER A 15 -31.41 -28.38 -4.96
C SER A 15 -31.10 -27.24 -4.00
N LEU A 16 -30.07 -27.42 -3.15
CA LEU A 16 -29.47 -26.31 -2.41
C LEU A 16 -28.79 -25.37 -3.41
N LEU A 17 -29.39 -24.19 -3.60
CA LEU A 17 -28.72 -23.05 -4.21
C LEU A 17 -27.70 -22.51 -3.20
N PHE A 18 -26.42 -22.82 -3.41
CA PHE A 18 -25.32 -22.10 -2.78
C PHE A 18 -25.29 -20.69 -3.39
N SER A 19 -25.87 -19.73 -2.69
CA SER A 19 -25.67 -18.31 -2.99
C SER A 19 -24.23 -17.95 -2.59
N ILE A 20 -23.30 -18.00 -3.55
CA ILE A 20 -21.99 -17.36 -3.40
C ILE A 20 -22.29 -15.86 -3.36
N GLY A 21 -22.38 -15.30 -2.15
CA GLY A 21 -22.49 -13.87 -1.97
C GLY A 21 -21.23 -13.23 -2.53
N LEU A 22 -21.37 -12.48 -3.61
CA LEU A 22 -20.34 -11.58 -4.10
C LEU A 22 -20.13 -10.52 -3.00
N VAL A 23 -19.11 -10.70 -2.15
CA VAL A 23 -18.72 -9.67 -1.19
C VAL A 23 -18.13 -8.55 -2.04
N LEU A 24 -18.88 -7.47 -2.21
CA LEU A 24 -18.39 -6.26 -2.85
C LEU A 24 -17.28 -5.68 -1.97
N ALA A 25 -16.20 -5.20 -2.59
CA ALA A 25 -15.16 -4.47 -1.89
C ALA A 25 -15.77 -3.35 -1.05
N ASP A 26 -15.36 -3.26 0.22
CA ASP A 26 -15.86 -2.26 1.15
C ASP A 26 -14.84 -1.13 1.36
N SER A 27 -15.30 -0.07 2.02
CA SER A 27 -14.49 1.12 2.33
C SER A 27 -13.59 0.92 3.57
N GLY A 28 -13.16 -0.32 3.86
CA GLY A 28 -12.27 -0.66 4.98
C GLY A 28 -12.85 -1.54 6.11
N PRO A 29 -14.15 -1.55 6.47
CA PRO A 29 -14.64 -2.29 7.64
C PRO A 29 -14.27 -3.78 7.70
N ASN A 30 -14.39 -4.51 6.59
CA ASN A 30 -14.04 -5.92 6.48
C ASN A 30 -12.53 -6.15 6.60
N HIS A 31 -11.73 -5.12 6.35
CA HIS A 31 -10.27 -5.16 6.48
C HIS A 31 -9.83 -5.01 7.93
N GLN A 32 -10.70 -4.55 8.84
CA GLN A 32 -10.39 -4.26 10.25
C GLN A 32 -10.86 -5.36 11.22
N VAL A 33 -11.71 -6.28 10.77
CA VAL A 33 -12.27 -7.33 11.63
C VAL A 33 -11.33 -8.54 11.78
N LYS A 34 -11.43 -9.22 12.92
CA LYS A 34 -10.74 -10.49 13.15
C LYS A 34 -11.19 -11.51 12.12
N GLN A 35 -10.24 -12.12 11.42
CA GLN A 35 -10.50 -13.19 10.49
C GLN A 35 -10.35 -14.56 11.18
N ALA A 36 -11.04 -15.57 10.64
CA ALA A 36 -10.70 -16.96 10.94
C ALA A 36 -9.35 -17.30 10.29
N LEU A 37 -8.56 -18.19 10.90
CA LEU A 37 -7.35 -18.69 10.27
C LEU A 37 -7.69 -19.74 9.19
N PRO A 38 -6.96 -19.77 8.06
CA PRO A 38 -5.93 -18.82 7.67
C PRO A 38 -6.52 -17.46 7.24
N ILE A 39 -5.85 -16.36 7.61
CA ILE A 39 -6.25 -15.02 7.19
C ILE A 39 -5.92 -14.78 5.70
N SER A 40 -6.67 -13.87 5.08
CA SER A 40 -6.23 -13.15 3.88
C SER A 40 -5.45 -11.88 4.26
N LEU A 41 -4.51 -11.51 3.41
CA LEU A 41 -3.73 -10.26 3.50
C LEU A 41 -4.54 -9.07 2.98
N GLY A 42 -3.96 -7.88 2.98
CA GLY A 42 -4.69 -6.62 2.75
C GLY A 42 -5.52 -6.18 3.95
N THR A 43 -5.42 -6.89 5.07
CA THR A 43 -6.15 -6.65 6.33
C THR A 43 -5.28 -5.90 7.34
N SER A 44 -5.92 -5.36 8.38
CA SER A 44 -5.29 -4.77 9.55
C SER A 44 -4.33 -5.72 10.24
N GLY A 45 -3.16 -5.20 10.58
CA GLY A 45 -2.25 -5.86 11.49
C GLY A 45 -1.08 -4.97 11.88
N GLY A 46 -0.22 -5.49 12.75
CA GLY A 46 0.95 -4.77 13.20
C GLY A 46 1.61 -5.43 14.41
N ASN A 47 2.77 -4.90 14.76
CA ASN A 47 3.49 -5.33 15.95
C ASN A 47 2.68 -5.01 17.21
N VAL A 48 2.55 -5.98 18.12
CA VAL A 48 1.79 -5.82 19.36
C VAL A 48 2.40 -4.81 20.34
N HIS A 49 3.63 -4.36 20.10
CA HIS A 49 4.34 -3.37 20.90
C HIS A 49 4.26 -1.94 20.33
N ASP A 50 3.63 -1.73 19.17
CA ASP A 50 3.46 -0.39 18.57
C ASP A 50 2.34 0.41 19.26
N ILE A 51 2.57 0.67 20.54
CA ILE A 51 1.66 1.31 21.47
C ILE A 51 2.40 2.30 22.38
N SER A 52 1.70 3.36 22.74
CA SER A 52 2.10 4.34 23.74
C SER A 52 1.00 4.49 24.78
N ARG A 53 1.24 5.35 25.79
CA ARG A 53 0.24 5.61 26.84
C ARG A 53 -1.10 6.13 26.28
N ARG A 54 -1.11 6.76 25.10
CA ARG A 54 -2.30 7.46 24.56
C ARG A 54 -2.69 7.05 23.15
N PHE A 55 -1.84 6.31 22.44
CA PHE A 55 -2.04 5.93 21.06
C PHE A 55 -1.58 4.50 20.84
N CYS A 56 -2.25 3.77 19.96
CA CYS A 56 -1.71 2.56 19.35
C CYS A 56 -1.75 2.70 17.84
N CYS A 57 -0.86 1.97 17.16
CA CYS A 57 -0.67 2.09 15.72
C CYS A 57 -0.84 0.72 15.07
N SER A 58 -1.25 0.75 13.81
CA SER A 58 -1.51 -0.43 13.00
C SER A 58 -1.42 -0.03 11.54
N GLY A 59 -1.09 -0.99 10.69
CA GLY A 59 -1.08 -0.81 9.25
C GLY A 59 -1.76 -1.99 8.57
N THR A 60 -1.31 -2.27 7.36
CA THR A 60 -1.78 -3.40 6.55
C THR A 60 -0.76 -4.53 6.57
N LEU A 61 -1.23 -5.78 6.74
CA LEU A 61 -0.46 -6.97 6.41
C LEU A 61 -0.48 -7.13 4.88
N GLY A 62 0.62 -6.75 4.22
CA GLY A 62 0.63 -6.41 2.80
C GLY A 62 0.61 -7.58 1.84
N ALA A 63 1.70 -8.33 1.82
CA ALA A 63 1.94 -9.40 0.86
C ALA A 63 2.57 -10.62 1.54
N LEU A 64 2.42 -11.78 0.90
CA LEU A 64 3.12 -13.00 1.28
C LEU A 64 4.37 -13.09 0.42
N VAL A 65 5.52 -13.26 1.04
CA VAL A 65 6.80 -13.49 0.36
C VAL A 65 7.44 -14.77 0.89
N ALA A 66 8.33 -15.36 0.10
CA ALA A 66 9.10 -16.52 0.49
C ALA A 66 10.60 -16.31 0.26
N ASP A 67 11.42 -16.85 1.15
CA ASP A 67 12.86 -16.97 0.92
C ASP A 67 13.19 -18.19 0.03
N SER A 68 14.48 -18.39 -0.28
CA SER A 68 14.96 -19.51 -1.07
C SER A 68 14.75 -20.89 -0.42
N SER A 69 14.44 -20.94 0.87
CA SER A 69 14.11 -22.16 1.62
C SER A 69 12.59 -22.40 1.69
N ASN A 70 11.79 -21.57 0.99
CA ASN A 70 10.32 -21.55 1.05
C ASN A 70 9.76 -21.18 2.43
N THR A 71 10.53 -20.52 3.29
CA THR A 71 10.01 -19.92 4.52
C THR A 71 9.14 -18.73 4.14
N GLN A 72 7.90 -18.71 4.62
CA GLN A 72 6.95 -17.65 4.31
C GLN A 72 7.00 -16.51 5.33
N PHE A 73 6.93 -15.28 4.83
CA PHE A 73 6.88 -14.06 5.61
C PHE A 73 5.74 -13.17 5.15
N ILE A 74 5.15 -12.46 6.10
CA ILE A 74 4.34 -11.27 5.81
C ILE A 74 5.30 -10.13 5.52
N LEU A 75 5.14 -9.49 4.37
CA LEU A 75 5.76 -8.22 4.00
C LEU A 75 4.81 -7.07 4.34
N SER A 76 5.34 -6.05 5.03
CA SER A 76 4.69 -4.76 5.29
C SER A 76 5.78 -3.72 5.58
N ASN A 77 5.42 -2.52 6.04
CA ASN A 77 6.40 -1.47 6.34
C ASN A 77 7.17 -1.75 7.63
N ASN A 78 8.36 -1.15 7.74
CA ASN A 78 9.14 -1.09 8.97
C ASN A 78 8.30 -0.45 10.09
N HIS A 79 7.67 0.68 9.81
CA HIS A 79 6.85 1.37 10.82
C HIS A 79 5.55 0.63 11.18
N VAL A 80 5.25 -0.53 10.57
CA VAL A 80 4.10 -1.38 10.89
C VAL A 80 4.52 -2.66 11.63
N LEU A 81 5.57 -3.36 11.17
CA LEU A 81 6.00 -4.63 11.77
C LEU A 81 7.21 -4.49 12.72
N ALA A 82 8.03 -3.46 12.51
CA ALA A 82 9.29 -3.26 13.20
C ALA A 82 9.25 -2.14 14.25
N ASP A 83 8.06 -1.63 14.60
CA ASP A 83 7.88 -0.52 15.58
C ASP A 83 8.83 0.66 15.29
N SER A 84 8.95 1.04 14.01
CA SER A 84 9.85 2.10 13.56
C SER A 84 11.29 1.90 14.08
N ASP A 85 11.88 0.74 13.75
CA ASP A 85 13.20 0.24 14.19
C ASP A 85 13.32 -0.22 15.65
N ASN A 86 12.24 -0.27 16.43
CA ASN A 86 12.32 -0.66 17.85
C ASN A 86 11.90 -2.11 18.15
N ALA A 87 11.40 -2.85 17.17
CA ALA A 87 10.99 -4.24 17.37
C ALA A 87 12.17 -5.18 17.61
N THR A 88 11.90 -6.23 18.38
CA THR A 88 12.83 -7.33 18.63
C THR A 88 12.40 -8.56 17.82
N PRO A 89 13.32 -9.24 17.10
CA PRO A 89 12.98 -10.49 16.42
C PRO A 89 12.27 -11.48 17.35
N GLY A 90 11.12 -11.99 16.92
CA GLY A 90 10.21 -12.81 17.72
C GLY A 90 8.94 -12.08 18.20
N ASP A 91 8.93 -10.75 18.18
CA ASP A 91 7.74 -9.96 18.57
C ASP A 91 6.51 -10.41 17.78
N ALA A 92 5.38 -10.55 18.47
CA ALA A 92 4.16 -11.02 17.85
C ALA A 92 3.59 -9.98 16.88
N ILE A 93 3.09 -10.45 15.74
CA ILE A 93 2.27 -9.66 14.81
C ILE A 93 0.81 -10.11 14.94
N SER A 94 -0.06 -9.14 15.22
CA SER A 94 -1.48 -9.37 15.44
C SER A 94 -2.32 -9.14 14.18
N GLN A 95 -3.40 -9.92 14.04
CA GLN A 95 -4.53 -9.66 13.15
C GLN A 95 -5.84 -9.77 13.95
N PRO A 96 -6.66 -8.70 14.02
CA PRO A 96 -6.38 -7.34 13.56
C PRO A 96 -5.25 -6.68 14.35
N GLY A 97 -4.78 -5.53 13.87
CA GLY A 97 -3.82 -4.69 14.59
C GLY A 97 -4.46 -4.00 15.80
N LEU A 98 -3.60 -3.45 16.65
CA LEU A 98 -3.97 -2.79 17.91
C LEU A 98 -5.10 -1.75 17.75
N VAL A 99 -5.07 -0.93 16.70
CA VAL A 99 -6.07 0.14 16.50
C VAL A 99 -7.49 -0.44 16.43
N ASP A 100 -7.63 -1.57 15.74
CA ASP A 100 -8.94 -2.15 15.42
C ASP A 100 -9.48 -3.07 16.53
N VAL A 101 -8.68 -3.30 17.58
CA VAL A 101 -9.09 -3.97 18.82
C VAL A 101 -9.15 -3.03 20.03
N GLY A 102 -9.12 -1.72 19.81
CA GLY A 102 -9.15 -0.73 20.89
C GLY A 102 -7.90 -0.74 21.77
N CYS A 103 -6.75 -1.05 21.17
CA CYS A 103 -5.43 -1.14 21.80
C CYS A 103 -5.30 -2.21 22.89
N ALA A 104 -6.24 -3.17 22.94
CA ALA A 104 -6.28 -4.24 23.93
C ALA A 104 -6.46 -5.60 23.24
N LEU A 105 -5.35 -6.32 23.06
CA LEU A 105 -5.35 -7.65 22.46
C LEU A 105 -5.78 -8.72 23.47
N THR A 106 -6.63 -9.63 23.01
CA THR A 106 -7.12 -10.79 23.75
C THR A 106 -7.19 -11.99 22.81
N ALA A 107 -7.18 -13.20 23.36
CA ALA A 107 -7.37 -14.41 22.54
C ALA A 107 -8.69 -14.40 21.74
N THR A 108 -9.71 -13.67 22.22
CA THR A 108 -11.02 -13.58 21.55
C THR A 108 -11.03 -12.61 20.38
N ASN A 109 -10.36 -11.45 20.47
CA ASN A 109 -10.45 -10.37 19.48
C ASN A 109 -9.26 -10.27 18.52
N SER A 110 -8.19 -11.06 18.71
CA SER A 110 -7.05 -11.11 17.78
C SER A 110 -6.50 -12.53 17.59
N ASN A 111 -5.67 -12.70 16.57
CA ASN A 111 -4.79 -13.84 16.34
C ASN A 111 -3.33 -13.36 16.26
N THR A 112 -2.38 -14.15 16.74
CA THR A 112 -0.97 -13.98 16.35
C THR A 112 -0.76 -14.71 15.04
N VAL A 113 -0.36 -13.99 13.99
CA VAL A 113 -0.27 -14.53 12.62
C VAL A 113 1.14 -14.63 12.09
N ALA A 114 2.07 -13.88 12.68
CA ALA A 114 3.48 -13.92 12.36
C ALA A 114 4.32 -13.47 13.56
N HIS A 115 5.63 -13.69 13.49
CA HIS A 115 6.61 -13.13 14.41
C HIS A 115 7.57 -12.24 13.64
N PHE A 116 7.80 -11.01 14.10
CA PHE A 116 8.77 -10.11 13.48
C PHE A 116 10.11 -10.81 13.30
N SER A 117 10.70 -10.69 12.12
CA SER A 117 11.95 -11.36 11.76
C SER A 117 13.06 -10.35 11.52
N THR A 118 12.85 -9.46 10.55
CA THR A 118 13.89 -8.52 10.13
C THR A 118 13.29 -7.27 9.48
N THR A 119 14.07 -6.20 9.47
CA THR A 119 13.72 -4.94 8.82
C THR A 119 14.93 -4.34 8.14
N LYS A 120 14.70 -3.42 7.19
CA LYS A 120 15.73 -2.49 6.75
C LYS A 120 15.59 -1.17 7.53
N PRO A 121 16.63 -0.69 8.23
CA PRO A 121 16.47 0.44 9.12
C PRO A 121 16.16 1.75 8.42
N LEU A 122 15.24 2.53 8.99
CA LEU A 122 14.84 3.83 8.45
C LEU A 122 16.05 4.79 8.42
N GLY A 123 16.18 5.55 7.33
CA GLY A 123 17.30 6.48 7.14
C GLY A 123 18.61 5.85 6.70
N THR A 124 18.70 4.51 6.65
CA THR A 124 19.88 3.81 6.12
C THR A 124 19.58 3.06 4.83
N ALA A 125 18.37 2.53 4.70
CA ALA A 125 17.90 1.86 3.50
C ALA A 125 16.99 2.76 2.67
N ASN A 126 16.96 2.51 1.37
CA ASN A 126 16.10 3.20 0.42
C ASN A 126 14.67 2.62 0.36
N ILE A 127 14.27 1.87 1.39
CA ILE A 127 12.94 1.28 1.51
C ILE A 127 12.43 1.39 2.95
N ASP A 128 11.11 1.40 3.10
CA ASP A 128 10.43 1.25 4.37
C ASP A 128 9.67 -0.09 4.35
N ALA A 129 10.35 -1.13 4.80
CA ALA A 129 9.85 -2.49 4.72
C ALA A 129 10.42 -3.37 5.83
N ALA A 130 9.62 -4.34 6.25
CA ALA A 130 9.95 -5.35 7.23
C ALA A 130 9.28 -6.69 6.89
N LEU A 131 9.88 -7.76 7.41
CA LEU A 131 9.38 -9.13 7.29
C LEU A 131 9.02 -9.69 8.67
N ALA A 132 7.88 -10.37 8.73
CA ALA A 132 7.49 -11.18 9.87
C ALA A 132 7.23 -12.62 9.43
N GLN A 133 7.91 -13.58 10.04
CA GLN A 133 7.79 -15.00 9.71
C GLN A 133 6.40 -15.52 10.07
N VAL A 134 5.72 -16.12 9.10
CA VAL A 134 4.34 -16.61 9.25
C VAL A 134 4.28 -17.73 10.30
N VAL A 135 3.28 -17.65 11.18
CA VAL A 135 2.90 -18.78 12.04
C VAL A 135 2.24 -19.84 11.15
N PRO A 136 2.66 -21.13 11.21
CA PRO A 136 2.10 -22.18 10.35
C PRO A 136 0.57 -22.23 10.39
N GLY A 137 -0.06 -22.17 9.22
CA GLY A 137 -1.52 -22.19 9.05
C GLY A 137 -2.25 -20.88 9.39
N ALA A 138 -1.53 -19.83 9.78
CA ALA A 138 -2.15 -18.55 10.13
C ALA A 138 -2.47 -17.67 8.92
N VAL A 139 -1.73 -17.79 7.81
CA VAL A 139 -1.91 -17.01 6.57
C VAL A 139 -2.20 -17.95 5.41
N GLY A 140 -3.09 -17.54 4.50
CA GLY A 140 -3.43 -18.33 3.32
C GLY A 140 -2.19 -18.55 2.43
N ALA A 141 -1.90 -19.80 2.10
CA ALA A 141 -0.65 -20.18 1.42
C ALA A 141 -0.47 -19.60 0.01
N THR A 142 -1.55 -19.09 -0.61
CA THR A 142 -1.53 -18.49 -1.95
C THR A 142 -1.14 -17.01 -1.95
N GLY A 143 -1.09 -16.36 -0.77
CA GLY A 143 -0.87 -14.91 -0.69
C GLY A 143 -2.11 -14.09 -1.06
N ASN A 144 -3.32 -14.67 -0.97
CA ASN A 144 -4.57 -13.96 -1.26
C ASN A 144 -4.69 -12.64 -0.47
N ILE A 145 -4.95 -11.56 -1.19
CA ILE A 145 -5.20 -10.22 -0.66
C ILE A 145 -6.70 -9.94 -0.77
N LEU A 146 -7.33 -9.47 0.32
CA LEU A 146 -8.75 -9.12 0.34
C LEU A 146 -9.09 -8.16 -0.80
N ASP A 147 -10.20 -8.42 -1.49
CA ASP A 147 -10.74 -7.66 -2.62
C ASP A 147 -9.85 -7.54 -3.88
N VAL A 148 -8.55 -7.81 -3.79
CA VAL A 148 -7.64 -7.92 -4.95
C VAL A 148 -7.67 -9.33 -5.53
N GLY A 149 -7.61 -10.37 -4.68
CA GLY A 149 -7.38 -11.75 -5.08
C GLY A 149 -5.94 -12.20 -4.84
N VAL A 150 -5.53 -13.28 -5.50
CA VAL A 150 -4.16 -13.81 -5.42
C VAL A 150 -3.27 -12.99 -6.36
N PRO A 151 -2.32 -12.18 -5.87
CA PRO A 151 -1.47 -11.37 -6.75
C PRO A 151 -0.68 -12.26 -7.71
N SER A 152 -0.26 -11.72 -8.85
CA SER A 152 0.62 -12.45 -9.75
C SER A 152 1.96 -12.73 -9.07
N SER A 153 2.53 -13.90 -9.35
CA SER A 153 3.91 -14.24 -8.94
C SER A 153 4.98 -13.44 -9.71
N THR A 154 4.60 -12.69 -10.74
CA THR A 154 5.51 -11.90 -11.57
C THR A 154 5.39 -10.42 -11.24
N GLU A 155 6.51 -9.80 -10.88
CA GLU A 155 6.58 -8.35 -10.64
C GLU A 155 6.51 -7.56 -11.95
N ALA A 156 5.93 -6.37 -11.89
CA ALA A 156 5.93 -5.38 -12.97
C ALA A 156 6.80 -4.18 -12.59
N SER A 157 7.53 -3.63 -13.57
CA SER A 157 8.19 -2.34 -13.41
C SER A 157 7.14 -1.22 -13.41
N PRO A 158 7.24 -0.23 -12.51
CA PRO A 158 6.29 0.90 -12.49
C PRO A 158 6.43 1.76 -13.75
N ALA A 159 5.32 2.04 -14.43
CA ALA A 159 5.28 3.02 -15.52
C ALA A 159 4.24 4.12 -15.26
N VAL A 160 4.58 5.34 -15.65
CA VAL A 160 3.68 6.50 -15.54
C VAL A 160 2.42 6.26 -16.37
N GLY A 161 1.25 6.51 -15.77
CA GLY A 161 -0.05 6.29 -16.39
C GLY A 161 -0.64 4.89 -16.15
N ASP A 162 0.15 3.93 -15.66
CA ASP A 162 -0.37 2.59 -15.36
C ASP A 162 -1.49 2.66 -14.32
N GLY A 163 -2.59 1.98 -14.63
CA GLY A 163 -3.66 1.74 -13.68
C GLY A 163 -3.23 0.75 -12.60
N VAL A 164 -3.38 1.13 -11.34
CA VAL A 164 -3.00 0.33 -10.18
C VAL A 164 -4.13 0.18 -9.17
N ALA A 165 -4.08 -0.89 -8.38
CA ALA A 165 -4.94 -1.14 -7.24
C ALA A 165 -4.13 -1.48 -6.00
N LYS A 166 -4.73 -1.26 -4.83
CA LYS A 166 -4.23 -1.75 -3.54
C LYS A 166 -5.39 -2.10 -2.62
N SER A 167 -5.18 -3.04 -1.72
CA SER A 167 -6.06 -3.27 -0.58
C SER A 167 -5.37 -2.95 0.73
N GLY A 168 -6.04 -2.18 1.60
CA GLY A 168 -5.47 -1.73 2.87
C GLY A 168 -6.49 -1.58 3.99
N ARG A 169 -6.00 -1.56 5.23
CA ARG A 169 -6.85 -1.57 6.43
C ARG A 169 -7.89 -0.44 6.44
N THR A 170 -7.52 0.73 5.95
CA THR A 170 -8.29 1.96 6.16
C THR A 170 -9.25 2.20 5.01
N THR A 171 -8.77 2.07 3.78
CA THR A 171 -9.58 2.42 2.59
C THR A 171 -10.07 1.21 1.80
N GLY A 172 -9.73 -0.02 2.20
CA GLY A 172 -10.07 -1.23 1.48
C GLY A 172 -9.44 -1.27 0.09
N LEU A 173 -10.15 -1.83 -0.89
CA LEU A 173 -9.73 -1.80 -2.30
C LEU A 173 -9.94 -0.42 -2.90
N THR A 174 -8.85 0.20 -3.36
CA THR A 174 -8.90 1.43 -4.15
C THR A 174 -8.07 1.27 -5.41
N CYS A 175 -8.37 2.11 -6.40
CA CYS A 175 -7.63 2.16 -7.65
C CYS A 175 -7.28 3.59 -8.03
N ALA A 176 -6.16 3.73 -8.74
CA ALA A 176 -5.66 5.02 -9.24
C ALA A 176 -4.68 4.79 -10.40
N THR A 177 -3.90 5.81 -10.74
CA THR A 177 -2.83 5.74 -11.74
C THR A 177 -1.51 6.21 -11.17
N ILE A 178 -0.41 5.63 -11.64
CA ILE A 178 0.95 6.09 -11.32
C ILE A 178 1.16 7.48 -11.95
N GLY A 179 1.42 8.48 -11.11
CA GLY A 179 1.62 9.87 -11.52
C GLY A 179 3.07 10.23 -11.81
N SER A 180 3.99 9.71 -11.00
CA SER A 180 5.42 9.86 -11.25
C SER A 180 6.24 8.65 -10.79
N ILE A 181 7.34 8.40 -11.48
CA ILE A 181 8.34 7.38 -11.15
C ILE A 181 9.71 8.05 -11.02
N SER A 182 10.71 7.28 -10.58
CA SER A 182 12.05 7.79 -10.30
C SER A 182 12.01 9.02 -9.38
N THR A 183 11.05 9.05 -8.45
CA THR A 183 10.79 10.23 -7.63
C THR A 183 11.68 10.20 -6.40
N ASN A 184 12.56 11.17 -6.26
CA ASN A 184 13.23 11.43 -4.99
C ASN A 184 12.23 12.14 -4.08
N VAL A 185 12.09 11.70 -2.83
CA VAL A 185 11.11 12.24 -1.88
C VAL A 185 11.74 12.42 -0.51
N LEU A 186 11.21 13.37 0.25
CA LEU A 186 11.52 13.59 1.65
C LEU A 186 10.29 13.28 2.49
N VAL A 187 10.35 12.19 3.28
CA VAL A 187 9.20 11.68 4.04
C VAL A 187 9.37 11.97 5.52
N GLU A 188 8.33 12.52 6.15
CA GLU A 188 8.26 12.77 7.58
C GLU A 188 7.78 11.53 8.34
N TYR A 189 8.56 11.14 9.34
CA TYR A 189 8.27 10.08 10.30
C TYR A 189 8.14 10.64 11.70
N GLN A 190 7.59 9.83 12.60
CA GLN A 190 7.56 10.09 14.03
C GLN A 190 8.05 8.85 14.78
N ARG A 191 8.95 9.03 15.76
CA ARG A 191 9.48 7.91 16.54
C ARG A 191 8.44 7.34 17.50
N GLY A 192 7.86 6.20 17.12
CA GLY A 192 6.87 5.47 17.90
C GLY A 192 5.47 6.08 17.81
N CYS A 193 4.46 5.26 18.09
CA CYS A 193 3.07 5.65 17.87
C CYS A 193 2.62 6.91 18.64
N GLY A 194 2.37 8.00 17.90
CA GLY A 194 1.84 9.26 18.42
C GLY A 194 2.74 9.94 19.48
N LYS A 195 4.01 9.56 19.56
CA LYS A 195 4.97 10.07 20.55
C LYS A 195 6.31 10.43 19.87
N GLY A 196 7.17 11.13 20.60
CA GLY A 196 8.54 11.39 20.13
C GLY A 196 8.66 12.49 19.07
N LYS A 197 9.92 12.79 18.73
CA LYS A 197 10.28 13.82 17.75
C LYS A 197 10.00 13.32 16.34
N ARG A 198 9.53 14.23 15.50
CA ARG A 198 9.45 14.02 14.06
C ARG A 198 10.83 14.14 13.44
N PHE A 199 11.06 13.39 12.38
CA PHE A 199 12.29 13.41 11.60
C PHE A 199 11.95 13.16 10.13
N ARG A 200 12.83 13.56 9.22
CA ARG A 200 12.63 13.37 7.78
C ARG A 200 13.66 12.39 7.24
N VAL A 201 13.24 11.51 6.36
CA VAL A 201 14.09 10.52 5.69
C VAL A 201 14.00 10.71 4.18
N PRO A 202 15.13 10.91 3.48
CA PRO A 202 15.14 10.94 2.03
C PRO A 202 15.04 9.53 1.45
N TYR A 203 14.26 9.39 0.38
CA TYR A 203 14.21 8.19 -0.45
C TYR A 203 14.39 8.57 -1.91
N LEU A 204 15.07 7.73 -2.67
CA LEU A 204 15.37 7.90 -4.08
C LEU A 204 14.58 6.89 -4.90
N ASN A 205 14.26 7.20 -6.15
CA ASN A 205 13.62 6.25 -7.07
C ASN A 205 12.26 5.69 -6.59
N GLN A 206 11.42 6.52 -5.98
CA GLN A 206 10.10 6.11 -5.48
C GLN A 206 9.01 6.22 -6.54
N VAL A 207 7.94 5.46 -6.34
CA VAL A 207 6.70 5.50 -7.13
C VAL A 207 5.70 6.41 -6.42
N VAL A 208 5.10 7.34 -7.17
CA VAL A 208 4.02 8.19 -6.66
C VAL A 208 2.74 7.88 -7.41
N VAL A 209 1.69 7.57 -6.66
CA VAL A 209 0.34 7.31 -7.18
C VAL A 209 -0.55 8.52 -6.91
N ASN A 210 -1.27 8.93 -7.94
CA ASN A 210 -2.15 10.10 -7.89
C ASN A 210 -3.44 9.81 -7.10
N GLY A 211 -3.96 10.82 -6.41
CA GLY A 211 -5.33 10.82 -5.91
C GLY A 211 -5.42 10.69 -4.39
N SER A 212 -6.14 11.63 -3.79
CA SER A 212 -6.41 11.69 -2.34
C SER A 212 -7.22 10.50 -1.82
N ALA A 213 -8.04 9.88 -2.68
CA ALA A 213 -8.87 8.73 -2.34
C ALA A 213 -8.13 7.38 -2.49
N PHE A 214 -6.89 7.36 -2.98
CA PHE A 214 -6.17 6.12 -3.19
C PHE A 214 -5.72 5.49 -1.87
N SER A 215 -5.25 6.28 -0.91
CA SER A 215 -4.84 5.77 0.39
C SER A 215 -5.01 6.78 1.53
N ALA A 216 -5.03 6.25 2.75
CA ALA A 216 -4.97 7.00 3.98
C ALA A 216 -4.05 6.32 5.01
N ALA A 217 -3.78 7.01 6.11
CA ALA A 217 -3.05 6.47 7.25
C ALA A 217 -3.65 5.12 7.67
N GLY A 218 -2.77 4.13 7.88
CA GLY A 218 -3.14 2.74 8.14
C GLY A 218 -3.16 1.83 6.90
N ASP A 219 -3.15 2.38 5.68
CA ASP A 219 -2.91 1.57 4.47
C ASP A 219 -1.41 1.29 4.25
N SER A 220 -0.53 1.87 5.07
CA SER A 220 0.89 1.54 5.13
C SER A 220 1.12 0.03 5.11
N GLY A 221 1.94 -0.43 4.17
CA GLY A 221 2.28 -1.82 3.98
C GLY A 221 1.41 -2.52 2.94
N SER A 222 0.37 -1.87 2.40
CA SER A 222 -0.40 -2.42 1.29
C SER A 222 0.47 -2.65 0.06
N LEU A 223 0.35 -3.85 -0.52
CA LEU A 223 0.89 -4.13 -1.84
C LEU A 223 0.07 -3.39 -2.90
N ILE A 224 0.76 -2.67 -3.77
CA ILE A 224 0.19 -2.06 -4.97
C ILE A 224 0.44 -3.01 -6.13
N VAL A 225 -0.62 -3.32 -6.88
CA VAL A 225 -0.60 -4.20 -8.05
C VAL A 225 -1.14 -3.49 -9.29
N THR A 226 -0.76 -3.96 -10.49
CA THR A 226 -1.34 -3.49 -11.75
C THR A 226 -2.80 -3.92 -11.88
N LEU A 227 -3.64 -3.09 -12.51
CA LEU A 227 -5.06 -3.44 -12.72
C LEU A 227 -5.26 -4.55 -13.74
N ALA A 228 -4.41 -4.62 -14.76
CA ALA A 228 -4.59 -5.54 -15.88
C ALA A 228 -4.25 -6.99 -15.50
N SER A 229 -3.26 -7.17 -14.62
CA SER A 229 -2.63 -8.47 -14.38
C SER A 229 -2.39 -8.80 -12.90
N ALA A 230 -2.77 -7.91 -11.98
CA ALA A 230 -2.49 -8.05 -10.54
C ALA A 230 -0.99 -8.28 -10.25
N GLN A 231 -0.12 -7.75 -11.12
CA GLN A 231 1.33 -7.84 -10.96
C GLN A 231 1.79 -6.86 -9.88
N PRO A 232 2.52 -7.33 -8.85
CA PRO A 232 3.13 -6.47 -7.85
C PRO A 232 3.96 -5.37 -8.51
N VAL A 233 3.76 -4.11 -8.11
CA VAL A 233 4.50 -2.96 -8.67
C VAL A 233 5.18 -2.12 -7.60
N ALA A 234 4.54 -1.95 -6.43
CA ALA A 234 5.10 -1.14 -5.36
C ALA A 234 4.56 -1.51 -3.97
N LEU A 235 5.27 -1.11 -2.91
CA LEU A 235 4.84 -1.22 -1.51
C LEU A 235 4.54 0.17 -0.96
N LEU A 236 3.29 0.43 -0.57
CA LEU A 236 2.87 1.71 0.00
C LEU A 236 3.56 1.95 1.34
N PHE A 237 4.16 3.13 1.55
CA PHE A 237 4.75 3.48 2.85
C PHE A 237 4.49 4.91 3.35
N ALA A 238 4.06 5.82 2.49
CA ALA A 238 3.77 7.19 2.87
C ALA A 238 2.71 7.82 1.97
N GLY A 239 2.22 8.99 2.36
CA GLY A 239 1.30 9.76 1.54
C GLY A 239 1.15 11.20 2.01
N SER A 240 0.29 11.92 1.29
CA SER A 240 -0.13 13.28 1.59
C SER A 240 -1.63 13.40 1.36
N SER A 241 -2.18 14.61 1.51
CA SER A 241 -3.57 14.92 1.17
C SER A 241 -3.91 14.71 -0.32
N THR A 242 -2.91 14.54 -1.19
CA THR A 242 -3.12 14.50 -2.65
C THR A 242 -2.53 13.26 -3.33
N THR A 243 -1.57 12.60 -2.71
CA THR A 243 -0.78 11.53 -3.36
C THR A 243 -0.35 10.45 -2.39
N THR A 244 0.02 9.30 -2.94
CA THR A 244 0.59 8.17 -2.21
C THR A 244 2.01 7.91 -2.69
N VAL A 245 2.92 7.58 -1.78
CA VAL A 245 4.33 7.29 -2.05
C VAL A 245 4.63 5.83 -1.70
N ALA A 246 5.28 5.13 -2.61
CA ALA A 246 5.52 3.70 -2.52
C ALA A 246 6.93 3.32 -2.99
N ASN A 247 7.54 2.34 -2.33
CA ASN A 247 8.81 1.75 -2.76
C ASN A 247 8.56 0.85 -3.99
N PRO A 248 9.36 0.89 -5.06
CA PRO A 248 9.29 -0.13 -6.11
C PRO A 248 9.39 -1.54 -5.49
N ILE A 249 8.49 -2.45 -5.87
CA ILE A 249 8.44 -3.76 -5.21
C ILE A 249 9.74 -4.55 -5.41
N SER A 250 10.38 -4.39 -6.57
CA SER A 250 11.66 -5.00 -6.90
C SER A 250 12.78 -4.56 -5.96
N ASP A 251 12.78 -3.30 -5.51
CA ASP A 251 13.79 -2.80 -4.58
C ASP A 251 13.61 -3.46 -3.20
N VAL A 252 12.35 -3.71 -2.81
CA VAL A 252 12.00 -4.38 -1.57
C VAL A 252 12.39 -5.86 -1.61
N THR A 253 11.99 -6.59 -2.64
CA THR A 253 12.28 -8.03 -2.76
C THR A 253 13.78 -8.29 -2.89
N ASN A 254 14.50 -7.48 -3.67
CA ASN A 254 15.95 -7.56 -3.77
C ASN A 254 16.66 -7.27 -2.44
N ALA A 255 16.18 -6.28 -1.67
CA ALA A 255 16.81 -5.93 -0.40
C ALA A 255 16.73 -7.08 0.63
N PHE A 256 15.68 -7.89 0.57
CA PHE A 256 15.48 -9.04 1.47
C PHE A 256 15.91 -10.39 0.87
N GLY A 257 16.10 -10.48 -0.45
CA GLY A 257 16.36 -11.76 -1.12
C GLY A 257 15.17 -12.72 -1.08
N VAL A 258 13.96 -12.17 -1.23
CA VAL A 258 12.69 -12.92 -1.20
C VAL A 258 11.95 -12.78 -2.52
N THR A 259 10.98 -13.66 -2.77
CA THR A 259 10.07 -13.57 -3.93
C THR A 259 8.62 -13.45 -3.47
N LEU A 260 7.77 -12.81 -4.28
CA LEU A 260 6.34 -12.76 -4.01
C LEU A 260 5.72 -14.15 -4.15
N VAL A 261 4.91 -14.54 -3.16
CA VAL A 261 4.03 -15.69 -3.29
C VAL A 261 2.75 -15.22 -3.98
N GLY A 262 2.41 -15.87 -5.09
CA GLY A 262 1.30 -15.46 -5.94
C GLY A 262 0.92 -16.53 -6.95
N GLY A 263 0.06 -16.16 -7.89
CA GLY A 263 -0.52 -17.02 -8.90
C GLY A 263 -0.35 -16.47 -10.32
N ALA A 264 -1.25 -16.89 -11.21
CA ALA A 264 -1.31 -16.39 -12.58
C ALA A 264 -1.89 -14.97 -12.64
N ASP A 265 -1.53 -14.24 -13.69
CA ASP A 265 -2.06 -12.90 -13.96
C ASP A 265 -3.61 -12.91 -14.03
N HIS A 266 -4.23 -11.91 -13.40
CA HIS A 266 -5.65 -11.66 -13.54
C HIS A 266 -5.97 -10.17 -13.41
N SER A 267 -7.10 -9.71 -13.96
CA SER A 267 -7.51 -8.32 -13.78
C SER A 267 -8.04 -8.07 -12.37
N VAL A 268 -7.84 -6.87 -11.84
CA VAL A 268 -8.46 -6.38 -10.61
C VAL A 268 -9.65 -5.49 -10.98
N THR A 269 -10.82 -5.74 -10.38
CA THR A 269 -12.03 -4.95 -10.65
C THR A 269 -12.17 -3.83 -9.62
N CYS A 270 -12.10 -2.59 -10.09
CA CYS A 270 -12.23 -1.43 -9.22
C CYS A 270 -13.68 -1.16 -8.79
N PRO A 271 -13.91 -0.62 -7.59
CA PRO A 271 -15.20 -0.03 -7.24
C PRO A 271 -15.62 1.04 -8.26
N ALA A 272 -16.91 1.14 -8.57
CA ALA A 272 -17.45 1.96 -9.66
C ALA A 272 -16.98 3.44 -9.66
N ALA A 273 -16.71 4.03 -8.49
CA ALA A 273 -16.19 5.40 -8.38
C ALA A 273 -14.73 5.54 -8.85
N ALA A 274 -13.92 4.48 -8.76
CA ALA A 274 -12.51 4.47 -9.15
C ALA A 274 -12.30 3.95 -10.59
N GLY A 275 -13.22 3.12 -11.09
CA GLY A 275 -13.16 2.56 -12.45
C GLY A 275 -13.15 3.61 -13.56
N ALA A 276 -13.87 4.73 -13.40
CA ALA A 276 -13.93 5.80 -14.39
C ALA A 276 -12.60 6.56 -14.58
N MET A 277 -11.78 6.67 -13.53
CA MET A 277 -10.45 7.31 -13.57
C MET A 277 -9.38 6.38 -14.16
N ALA A 278 -9.49 5.08 -13.93
CA ALA A 278 -8.53 4.08 -14.42
C ALA A 278 -8.80 3.66 -15.88
N SER A 279 -10.06 3.64 -16.33
CA SER A 279 -10.43 3.27 -17.70
C SER A 279 -10.02 4.29 -18.77
N SER A 280 -9.60 5.49 -18.36
CA SER A 280 -9.06 6.51 -19.25
C SER A 280 -7.53 6.57 -19.24
N ALA A 281 -6.84 5.55 -18.73
CA ALA A 281 -5.37 5.48 -18.73
C ALA A 281 -4.85 5.69 -20.16
N ALA A 282 -4.52 6.94 -20.47
CA ALA A 282 -3.79 7.30 -21.67
C ALA A 282 -2.47 6.54 -21.62
N ARG A 283 -2.02 6.04 -22.78
CA ARG A 283 -0.66 5.52 -22.91
C ARG A 283 0.28 6.51 -22.22
N GLY A 284 1.07 6.02 -21.26
CA GLY A 284 2.09 6.83 -20.59
C GLY A 284 3.06 7.47 -21.59
N PRO A 285 3.92 8.38 -21.12
CA PRO A 285 4.76 9.14 -22.04
C PRO A 285 5.63 8.26 -22.92
N LEU A 286 5.95 8.75 -24.12
CA LEU A 286 6.81 8.05 -25.08
C LEU A 286 8.17 7.76 -24.44
N VAL A 287 8.72 6.57 -24.71
CA VAL A 287 10.00 6.09 -24.13
C VAL A 287 11.14 7.10 -24.31
N GLY A 288 11.25 7.72 -25.50
CA GLY A 288 12.25 8.75 -25.77
C GLY A 288 12.05 10.04 -24.95
N SER A 289 10.80 10.44 -24.70
CA SER A 289 10.48 11.59 -23.85
C SER A 289 10.81 11.26 -22.38
N MET A 290 10.43 10.06 -21.89
CA MET A 290 10.78 9.57 -20.56
C MET A 290 12.29 9.58 -20.30
N GLY A 291 13.09 9.11 -21.27
CA GLY A 291 14.55 9.11 -21.15
C GLY A 291 15.14 10.51 -20.96
N ARG A 292 14.66 11.50 -21.73
CA ARG A 292 15.10 12.90 -21.58
C ARG A 292 14.70 13.47 -20.22
N ALA A 293 13.46 13.26 -19.80
CA ALA A 293 12.96 13.75 -18.52
C ALA A 293 13.70 13.11 -17.33
N HIS A 294 14.04 11.82 -17.41
CA HIS A 294 14.84 11.15 -16.40
C HIS A 294 16.26 11.74 -16.29
N LEU A 295 16.95 11.97 -17.42
CA LEU A 295 18.27 12.61 -17.41
C LEU A 295 18.24 14.04 -16.84
N ALA A 296 17.21 14.83 -17.19
CA ALA A 296 17.00 16.16 -16.62
C ALA A 296 16.76 16.07 -15.11
N LYS A 297 15.90 15.14 -14.66
CA LYS A 297 15.64 14.91 -13.23
C LYS A 297 16.93 14.55 -12.49
N GLU A 298 17.71 13.58 -12.96
CA GLU A 298 18.92 13.14 -12.24
C GLU A 298 19.97 14.25 -12.13
N LYS A 299 20.04 15.15 -13.13
CA LYS A 299 20.98 16.26 -13.11
C LYS A 299 20.58 17.40 -12.16
N HIS A 300 19.28 17.61 -11.90
CA HIS A 300 18.80 18.79 -11.18
C HIS A 300 18.11 18.50 -9.85
N ALA A 301 17.71 17.26 -9.55
CA ALA A 301 16.96 16.91 -8.34
C ALA A 301 17.68 17.35 -7.05
N ASP A 302 18.97 17.05 -6.90
CA ASP A 302 19.73 17.40 -5.69
C ASP A 302 19.78 18.91 -5.44
N ARG A 303 19.91 19.72 -6.50
CA ARG A 303 19.92 21.19 -6.38
C ARG A 303 18.54 21.71 -6.01
N LEU A 304 17.48 21.17 -6.61
CA LEU A 304 16.11 21.57 -6.31
C LEU A 304 15.73 21.23 -4.87
N MET A 305 16.10 20.03 -4.39
CA MET A 305 15.82 19.56 -3.04
C MET A 305 16.70 20.19 -1.95
N GLN A 306 17.62 21.11 -2.29
CA GLN A 306 18.26 21.99 -1.30
C GLN A 306 17.31 23.06 -0.77
N ASP A 307 16.25 23.39 -1.51
CA ASP A 307 15.17 24.22 -1.02
C ASP A 307 14.25 23.35 -0.14
N GLU A 308 14.13 23.68 1.15
CA GLU A 308 13.37 22.89 2.13
C GLU A 308 11.87 22.75 1.79
N ALA A 309 11.35 23.64 0.94
CA ALA A 309 9.99 23.55 0.43
C ALA A 309 9.84 22.45 -0.64
N VAL A 310 10.90 22.04 -1.33
CA VAL A 310 10.86 21.00 -2.35
C VAL A 310 10.99 19.63 -1.68
N ILE A 311 9.86 18.94 -1.55
CA ILE A 311 9.76 17.66 -0.86
C ILE A 311 9.84 16.46 -1.80
N GLY A 312 9.90 16.69 -3.12
CA GLY A 312 10.23 15.63 -4.05
C GLY A 312 10.42 16.09 -5.49
N VAL A 313 11.17 15.30 -6.27
CA VAL A 313 11.44 15.53 -7.69
C VAL A 313 11.44 14.19 -8.43
N GLY A 314 10.61 14.04 -9.46
CA GLY A 314 10.46 12.81 -10.24
C GLY A 314 10.14 13.05 -11.70
N VAL A 315 9.77 11.99 -12.40
CA VAL A 315 9.34 12.04 -13.81
C VAL A 315 7.90 11.60 -13.93
N GLY A 316 7.08 12.40 -14.59
CA GLY A 316 5.65 12.13 -14.81
C GLY A 316 5.23 12.48 -16.23
N ALA A 317 3.93 12.52 -16.47
CA ALA A 317 3.33 12.91 -17.74
C ALA A 317 2.89 14.38 -17.71
N ASP A 318 2.97 15.08 -18.85
CA ASP A 318 2.40 16.42 -18.97
C ASP A 318 0.86 16.32 -18.85
N PRO A 319 0.21 17.06 -17.92
CA PRO A 319 -1.25 17.08 -17.82
C PRO A 319 -1.96 17.54 -19.10
N ALA A 320 -1.29 18.32 -19.96
CA ALA A 320 -1.83 18.79 -21.23
C ALA A 320 -1.54 17.84 -22.41
N ASP A 321 -0.48 17.05 -22.34
CA ASP A 321 -0.11 16.04 -23.34
C ASP A 321 0.52 14.81 -22.66
N PRO A 322 -0.28 13.80 -22.31
CA PRO A 322 0.22 12.61 -21.61
C PRO A 322 1.28 11.79 -22.38
N ALA A 323 1.48 12.06 -23.67
CA ALA A 323 2.54 11.44 -24.46
C ALA A 323 3.94 12.04 -24.18
N GLU A 324 4.00 13.24 -23.59
CA GLU A 324 5.24 13.92 -23.22
C GLU A 324 5.55 13.78 -21.74
N ALA A 325 6.82 13.51 -21.44
CA ALA A 325 7.31 13.38 -20.07
C ALA A 325 7.77 14.73 -19.54
N VAL A 326 7.55 14.94 -18.25
CA VAL A 326 7.90 16.18 -17.53
C VAL A 326 8.72 15.87 -16.28
N VAL A 327 9.51 16.83 -15.83
CA VAL A 327 10.06 16.81 -14.47
C VAL A 327 8.96 17.30 -13.52
N VAL A 328 8.53 16.44 -12.60
CA VAL A 328 7.53 16.80 -11.58
C VAL A 328 8.27 17.25 -10.33
N VAL A 329 7.93 18.43 -9.82
CA VAL A 329 8.50 18.99 -8.58
C VAL A 329 7.39 19.15 -7.55
N TYR A 330 7.47 18.40 -6.46
CA TYR A 330 6.54 18.44 -5.35
C TYR A 330 6.99 19.49 -4.33
N VAL A 331 6.10 20.43 -4.03
CA VAL A 331 6.38 21.57 -3.15
C VAL A 331 5.41 21.57 -1.97
N GLU A 332 5.94 21.68 -0.76
CA GLU A 332 5.18 21.79 0.47
C GLU A 332 4.35 23.09 0.48
N GLN A 333 3.03 22.95 0.62
CA GLN A 333 2.10 24.06 0.58
C GLN A 333 2.34 25.02 1.75
N GLY A 334 2.36 26.32 1.45
CA GLY A 334 2.56 27.37 2.46
C GLY A 334 4.03 27.67 2.78
N GLN A 335 4.97 26.88 2.24
CA GLN A 335 6.40 27.19 2.35
C GLN A 335 6.86 28.17 1.27
N MET A 336 7.75 29.09 1.65
CA MET A 336 8.43 29.97 0.70
C MET A 336 9.55 29.21 0.01
N HIS A 337 9.69 29.41 -1.31
CA HIS A 337 10.68 28.73 -2.12
C HIS A 337 11.21 29.65 -3.23
N ALA A 338 12.40 29.36 -3.74
CA ALA A 338 12.93 30.02 -4.93
C ALA A 338 12.09 29.67 -6.18
N PRO A 339 12.08 30.51 -7.23
CA PRO A 339 11.39 30.18 -8.47
C PRO A 339 11.87 28.86 -9.05
N ILE A 340 10.95 27.92 -9.30
CA ILE A 340 11.25 26.67 -10.00
C ILE A 340 11.31 26.97 -11.50
N PRO A 341 12.41 26.62 -12.20
CA PRO A 341 12.51 26.81 -13.65
C PRO A 341 11.35 26.15 -14.39
N ALA A 342 10.77 26.83 -15.38
CA ALA A 342 9.69 26.26 -16.19
C ALA A 342 10.16 25.07 -17.06
N GLU A 343 11.46 25.00 -17.35
CA GLU A 343 12.10 23.92 -18.08
C GLU A 343 13.47 23.59 -17.47
N LEU A 344 13.85 22.31 -17.55
CA LEU A 344 15.14 21.78 -17.13
C LEU A 344 15.71 20.97 -18.30
N ASP A 345 16.81 21.45 -18.89
CA ASP A 345 17.44 20.84 -20.07
C ASP A 345 16.45 20.61 -21.24
N GLY A 346 15.53 21.56 -21.46
CA GLY A 346 14.50 21.49 -22.51
C GLY A 346 13.34 20.53 -22.20
N VAL A 347 13.25 20.03 -20.97
CA VAL A 347 12.11 19.26 -20.46
C VAL A 347 11.25 20.17 -19.59
N ARG A 348 9.94 20.21 -19.84
CA ARG A 348 9.01 21.00 -19.04
C ARG A 348 9.00 20.56 -17.57
N THR A 349 8.88 21.53 -16.67
CA THR A 349 8.69 21.30 -15.25
C THR A 349 7.23 21.51 -14.85
N VAL A 350 6.67 20.57 -14.10
CA VAL A 350 5.32 20.65 -13.52
C VAL A 350 5.45 20.71 -12.00
N VAL A 351 4.89 21.76 -11.40
CA VAL A 351 4.90 21.94 -9.94
C VAL A 351 3.60 21.39 -9.35
N VAL A 352 3.73 20.44 -8.44
CA VAL A 352 2.61 19.88 -7.67
C VAL A 352 2.70 20.41 -6.24
N ARG A 353 1.66 21.12 -5.78
CA ARG A 353 1.59 21.61 -4.39
C ARG A 353 0.83 20.61 -3.53
N THR A 354 1.40 20.26 -2.39
CA THR A 354 0.83 19.30 -1.44
C THR A 354 1.32 19.60 -0.03
N ASP A 355 0.68 19.07 1.01
CA ASP A 355 1.31 18.94 2.32
C ASP A 355 2.46 17.92 2.30
N ALA A 356 3.30 17.94 3.34
CA ALA A 356 4.43 17.02 3.48
C ALA A 356 4.03 15.55 3.29
N PHE A 357 4.88 14.77 2.65
CA PHE A 357 4.77 13.32 2.65
C PHE A 357 5.01 12.78 4.06
N ARG A 358 4.08 11.98 4.57
CA ARG A 358 4.11 11.44 5.93
C ARG A 358 3.91 9.93 5.90
N ALA A 359 4.60 9.23 6.80
CA ALA A 359 4.32 7.84 7.12
C ALA A 359 3.23 7.68 8.21
N PHE A 360 2.57 8.78 8.61
CA PHE A 360 1.53 8.79 9.64
C PHE A 360 0.47 9.87 9.38
N GLY A 361 -0.76 9.63 9.81
CA GLY A 361 -1.81 10.66 9.97
C GLY A 361 -2.26 11.42 8.72
N TRP A 362 -1.91 10.99 7.50
CA TRP A 362 -2.43 11.60 6.27
C TRP A 362 -3.80 11.01 5.92
N ASN A 363 -4.74 11.85 5.46
CA ASN A 363 -6.11 11.45 5.10
C ASN A 363 -6.86 10.62 6.16
N GLU A 364 -6.42 10.64 7.42
CA GLU A 364 -6.98 9.81 8.47
C GLU A 364 -8.38 10.31 8.86
N PRO A 365 -9.42 9.47 8.79
CA PRO A 365 -10.69 9.77 9.42
C PRO A 365 -10.46 9.74 10.94
N GLN A 366 -10.50 10.91 11.60
CA GLN A 366 -10.36 11.17 13.05
C GLN A 366 -9.89 9.97 13.91
N PRO A 367 -8.65 9.95 14.44
CA PRO A 367 -8.13 8.82 15.21
C PRO A 367 -8.96 8.56 16.46
N ALA A 368 -9.30 7.29 16.71
CA ALA A 368 -9.94 6.87 17.95
C ALA A 368 -8.91 6.96 19.10
N PRO A 369 -9.13 7.78 20.15
CA PRO A 369 -8.22 7.82 21.29
C PRO A 369 -8.23 6.49 22.04
N CYS A 370 -7.07 6.05 22.56
CA CYS A 370 -7.02 4.94 23.51
C CYS A 370 -8.00 5.19 24.67
N ARG A 371 -8.78 4.18 25.05
CA ARG A 371 -9.53 4.25 26.31
C ARG A 371 -8.52 4.33 27.46
N ALA A 372 -8.65 5.33 28.31
CA ALA A 372 -7.80 5.46 29.49
C ALA A 372 -8.04 4.24 30.39
N HIS A 373 -6.97 3.50 30.69
CA HIS A 373 -6.94 2.48 31.74
C HIS A 373 -6.67 3.10 33.09
#